data_AF-A0AAE3RB51-F1
#
_entry.id   AF-A0AAE3RB51-F1
#
_cell.length_a   1.000
_cell.length_b   1.000
_cell.length_c   1.000
_cell.angle_alpha   90.00
_cell.angle_beta   90.00
_cell.angle_gamma   90.00
#
_symmetry.space_group_name_H-M   'P 1'
#
loop_
_entity.id
_entity.type
_entity.pdbx_description
1 polymer ?
#
loop_
_entity_poly.entity_id
_entity_poly.type
_entity_poly.pdbx_seq_one_letter_code
_entity_poly.pdbx_strand_id
1 'polypeptide(L)'
;MTPSFTLDSPMPPIWIMYPHISQYSIGWRMGYGEGYKFNLGDWKENLSEEQRRQYEEMFPHPVFWREYYNPDYDFEDIEDFECGTVQLWHKNGEMQYSREKLIEQVKSAPLSYLFFWKPNPDALDKFCLGQWQPSYFEVDEGEYTCAEQYMMAEKARLFEDAETESRIMQSTDPKEMKALGQKVKNFDQSIWDKAKYSIVLNGNYYKFTQNKDMRDYLLSTGNQILVEASPLDTIWGIGLAEDNAKALDPTTWRGSNLLGFALMEVRDELRKVYKNYHIIDWSKLKEYTV
;
A
#
# COMPACT_ATOMS: atom_id res chain seq x y z
N MET A 1 -34.15 13.80 1.95
CA MET A 1 -33.27 14.83 2.51
C MET A 1 -31.86 14.34 2.30
N THR A 2 -31.09 15.00 1.44
CA THR A 2 -29.66 14.73 1.30
C THR A 2 -29.01 14.89 2.69
N PRO A 3 -28.13 13.98 3.13
CA PRO A 3 -27.47 14.12 4.42
C PRO A 3 -26.73 15.46 4.48
N SER A 4 -26.93 16.22 5.57
CA SER A 4 -26.13 17.43 5.81
C SER A 4 -24.73 16.99 6.28
N PHE A 5 -23.75 17.13 5.40
CA PHE A 5 -22.33 16.93 5.70
C PHE A 5 -21.70 18.23 6.21
N THR A 6 -20.81 18.12 7.18
CA THR A 6 -20.11 19.25 7.84
C THR A 6 -18.65 18.87 8.07
N LEU A 7 -17.76 19.77 8.50
CA LEU A 7 -16.38 19.37 8.79
C LEU A 7 -16.26 18.38 9.97
N ASP A 8 -17.18 18.42 10.93
CA ASP A 8 -17.23 17.47 12.05
C ASP A 8 -17.82 16.11 11.65
N SER A 9 -18.44 16.03 10.47
CA SER A 9 -19.01 14.81 9.88
C SER A 9 -18.95 14.92 8.35
N PRO A 10 -17.72 14.84 7.78
CA PRO A 10 -17.47 15.22 6.39
C PRO A 10 -17.81 14.08 5.42
N MET A 11 -17.95 14.43 4.14
CA MET A 11 -17.85 13.44 3.08
C MET A 11 -16.40 12.92 3.04
N PRO A 12 -16.14 11.60 2.98
CA PRO A 12 -14.79 11.09 2.86
C PRO A 12 -14.14 11.49 1.54
N PRO A 13 -12.80 11.63 1.50
CA PRO A 13 -12.11 11.80 0.23
C PRO A 13 -12.27 10.54 -0.63
N ILE A 14 -12.12 10.70 -1.95
CA ILE A 14 -12.38 9.64 -2.92
C ILE A 14 -11.55 8.36 -2.70
N TRP A 15 -10.30 8.48 -2.22
CA TRP A 15 -9.42 7.34 -1.91
C TRP A 15 -9.75 6.62 -0.60
N ILE A 16 -10.61 7.19 0.26
CA ILE A 16 -11.17 6.50 1.43
C ILE A 16 -12.53 5.90 1.07
N MET A 17 -13.32 6.59 0.24
CA MET A 17 -14.64 6.11 -0.18
C MET A 17 -14.54 4.89 -1.12
N TYR A 18 -13.66 4.95 -2.12
CA TYR A 18 -13.41 3.88 -3.07
C TYR A 18 -11.91 3.55 -3.10
N PRO A 19 -11.39 2.88 -2.05
CA PRO A 19 -9.97 2.61 -1.90
C PRO A 19 -9.39 1.68 -2.98
N HIS A 20 -10.24 1.01 -3.75
CA HIS A 20 -9.89 0.12 -4.86
C HIS A 20 -9.80 0.83 -6.21
N ILE A 21 -10.36 2.03 -6.38
CA ILE A 21 -10.24 2.78 -7.64
C ILE A 21 -8.94 3.58 -7.60
N SER A 22 -7.99 3.27 -8.48
CA SER A 22 -6.72 3.97 -8.56
C SER A 22 -6.89 5.40 -9.09
N GLN A 23 -5.92 6.28 -8.86
CA GLN A 23 -6.03 7.71 -9.20
C GLN A 23 -6.41 7.98 -10.68
N TYR A 24 -5.84 7.21 -11.60
CA TYR A 24 -6.00 7.40 -13.05
C TYR A 24 -7.03 6.45 -13.68
N SER A 25 -7.74 5.71 -12.84
CA SER A 25 -8.79 4.80 -13.28
C SER A 25 -9.87 5.49 -14.09
N ILE A 26 -10.34 4.81 -15.14
CA ILE A 26 -11.52 5.25 -15.89
C ILE A 26 -12.79 5.22 -15.00
N GLY A 27 -12.76 4.51 -13.88
CA GLY A 27 -13.84 4.47 -12.89
C GLY A 27 -14.23 5.85 -12.34
N TRP A 28 -13.34 6.84 -12.38
CA TRP A 28 -13.63 8.22 -12.00
C TRP A 28 -14.32 9.07 -13.07
N ARG A 29 -14.38 8.59 -14.33
CA ARG A 29 -14.92 9.33 -15.48
C ARG A 29 -16.09 8.62 -16.16
N MET A 30 -16.17 7.30 -16.04
CA MET A 30 -17.18 6.46 -16.72
C MET A 30 -17.66 5.32 -15.81
N GLY A 31 -17.42 5.39 -14.50
CA GLY A 31 -17.79 4.37 -13.53
C GLY A 31 -18.61 4.92 -12.36
N TYR A 32 -18.95 4.06 -11.40
CA TYR A 32 -19.76 4.45 -10.23
C TYR A 32 -19.05 5.47 -9.30
N GLY A 33 -17.72 5.61 -9.40
CA GLY A 33 -16.97 6.62 -8.65
C GLY A 33 -17.21 8.05 -9.13
N GLU A 34 -17.67 8.25 -10.37
CA GLU A 34 -17.89 9.56 -10.97
C GLU A 34 -18.96 10.37 -10.20
N GLY A 35 -20.11 9.77 -9.92
CA GLY A 35 -21.22 10.46 -9.23
C GLY A 35 -20.82 10.94 -7.83
N TYR A 36 -20.09 10.11 -7.08
CA TYR A 36 -19.58 10.51 -5.77
C TYR A 36 -18.55 11.64 -5.87
N LYS A 37 -17.66 11.59 -6.87
CA LYS A 37 -16.66 12.64 -7.10
C LYS A 37 -17.32 14.00 -7.35
N PHE A 38 -18.40 14.05 -8.12
CA PHE A 38 -19.19 15.27 -8.31
C PHE A 38 -19.84 15.74 -7.01
N ASN A 39 -20.50 14.84 -6.28
CA ASN A 39 -21.16 15.21 -5.02
C ASN A 39 -20.16 15.71 -3.96
N LEU A 40 -18.97 15.12 -3.89
CA LEU A 40 -17.87 15.60 -3.04
C LEU A 40 -17.40 16.99 -3.48
N GLY A 41 -17.31 17.23 -4.79
CA GLY A 41 -17.00 18.54 -5.37
C GLY A 41 -18.02 19.60 -4.96
N ASP A 42 -19.30 19.35 -5.20
CA ASP A 42 -20.41 20.24 -4.85
C ASP A 42 -20.43 20.56 -3.35
N TRP A 43 -20.18 19.56 -2.50
CA TRP A 43 -20.07 19.77 -1.06
C TRP A 43 -18.87 20.66 -0.70
N LYS A 44 -17.68 20.39 -1.28
CA LYS A 44 -16.48 21.22 -1.06
C LYS A 44 -16.69 22.66 -1.54
N GLU A 45 -17.42 22.90 -2.63
CA GLU A 45 -17.73 24.25 -3.13
C GLU A 45 -18.61 25.06 -2.18
N ASN A 46 -19.43 24.39 -1.36
CA ASN A 46 -20.25 25.03 -0.32
C ASN A 46 -19.45 25.38 0.95
N LEU A 47 -18.19 24.96 1.06
CA LEU A 47 -17.29 25.30 2.16
C LEU A 47 -16.54 26.62 1.89
N SER A 48 -16.29 27.39 2.95
CA SER A 48 -15.38 28.54 2.86
C SER A 48 -13.96 28.09 2.48
N GLU A 49 -13.12 29.01 2.00
CA GLU A 49 -11.72 28.69 1.67
C GLU A 49 -10.96 28.09 2.86
N GLU A 50 -11.16 28.66 4.05
CA GLU A 50 -10.54 28.15 5.27
C GLU A 50 -11.06 26.74 5.64
N GLN A 51 -12.35 26.47 5.45
CA GLN A 51 -12.92 25.15 5.69
C GLN A 51 -12.41 24.11 4.68
N ARG A 52 -12.22 24.48 3.41
CA ARG A 52 -11.62 23.61 2.39
C ARG A 52 -10.17 23.27 2.73
N ARG A 53 -9.38 24.26 3.17
CA ARG A 53 -7.99 24.04 3.62
C ARG A 53 -7.94 23.10 4.82
N GLN A 54 -8.82 23.30 5.81
CA GLN A 54 -8.93 22.40 6.96
C GLN A 54 -9.28 20.98 6.53
N TYR A 55 -10.22 20.80 5.60
CA TYR A 55 -10.56 19.48 5.06
C TYR A 55 -9.36 18.80 4.39
N GLU A 56 -8.59 19.52 3.59
CA GLU A 56 -7.40 19.00 2.90
C GLU A 56 -6.26 18.64 3.88
N GLU A 57 -6.10 19.42 4.95
CA GLU A 57 -5.17 19.09 6.05
C GLU A 57 -5.64 17.84 6.84
N MET A 58 -6.96 17.66 6.98
CA MET A 58 -7.55 16.49 7.66
C MET A 58 -7.44 15.22 6.83
N PHE A 59 -7.53 15.34 5.50
CA PHE A 59 -7.51 14.24 4.56
C PHE A 59 -6.48 14.53 3.47
N PRO A 60 -5.17 14.37 3.77
CA PRO A 60 -4.14 14.51 2.77
C PRO A 60 -4.21 13.36 1.77
N HIS A 61 -3.77 13.63 0.54
CA HIS A 61 -3.68 12.62 -0.51
C HIS A 61 -2.68 11.51 -0.15
N PRO A 62 -2.94 10.27 -0.63
CA PRO A 62 -1.94 9.22 -0.62
C PRO A 62 -0.66 9.66 -1.36
N VAL A 63 0.52 9.30 -0.88
CA VAL A 63 1.81 9.77 -1.41
C VAL A 63 2.01 9.48 -2.91
N PHE A 64 1.44 8.39 -3.40
CA PHE A 64 1.50 8.00 -4.81
C PHE A 64 0.34 8.54 -5.66
N TRP A 65 -0.59 9.30 -5.06
CA TRP A 65 -1.63 10.03 -5.77
C TRP A 65 -1.12 11.45 -6.09
N ARG A 66 -0.49 11.63 -7.26
CA ARG A 66 0.13 12.90 -7.65
C ARG A 66 -0.86 13.74 -8.45
N GLU A 67 -1.28 14.88 -7.93
CA GLU A 67 -2.19 15.77 -8.64
C GLU A 67 -1.44 16.61 -9.68
N TYR A 68 -1.78 16.42 -10.95
CA TYR A 68 -1.26 17.20 -12.09
C TYR A 68 -1.66 18.70 -12.08
N TYR A 69 -2.31 19.21 -11.03
CA TYR A 69 -2.65 20.63 -10.88
C TYR A 69 -2.16 21.23 -9.56
N ASN A 70 -1.37 20.48 -8.77
CA ASN A 70 -0.73 21.04 -7.61
C ASN A 70 0.36 22.04 -8.09
N PRO A 71 0.27 23.34 -7.75
CA PRO A 71 1.26 24.34 -8.18
C PRO A 71 2.65 24.12 -7.59
N ASP A 72 2.78 23.28 -6.55
CA ASP A 72 4.06 22.85 -5.98
C ASP A 72 4.65 21.61 -6.69
N TYR A 73 3.97 21.08 -7.70
CA TYR A 73 4.46 19.96 -8.52
C TYR A 73 5.18 20.46 -9.76
N ASP A 74 6.47 20.17 -9.82
CA ASP A 74 7.25 20.35 -11.04
C ASP A 74 6.95 19.20 -12.01
N PHE A 75 6.40 19.53 -13.18
CA PHE A 75 6.10 18.56 -14.24
C PHE A 75 7.36 17.96 -14.86
N GLU A 76 8.55 18.54 -14.62
CA GLU A 76 9.82 18.05 -15.13
C GLU A 76 10.27 16.71 -14.50
N ASP A 77 9.66 16.29 -13.38
CA ASP A 77 10.08 15.12 -12.59
C ASP A 77 9.14 13.89 -12.71
N ILE A 78 8.14 13.90 -13.60
CA ILE A 78 7.13 12.82 -13.68
C ILE A 78 7.77 11.45 -13.99
N GLU A 79 8.74 11.40 -14.90
CA GLU A 79 9.43 10.16 -15.29
C GLU A 79 10.19 9.53 -14.12
N ASP A 80 10.59 10.33 -13.13
CA ASP A 80 11.27 9.83 -11.94
C ASP A 80 10.30 9.10 -10.99
N PHE A 81 8.99 9.31 -11.12
CA PHE A 81 7.97 8.64 -10.31
C PHE A 81 7.26 7.50 -11.04
N GLU A 82 7.72 7.15 -12.24
CA GLU A 82 7.14 6.08 -13.03
C GLU A 82 8.20 5.02 -13.41
N CYS A 83 7.75 3.78 -13.51
CA CYS A 83 8.52 2.69 -14.07
C CYS A 83 7.58 1.76 -14.85
N GLY A 84 7.50 1.97 -16.18
CA GLY A 84 6.51 1.30 -17.00
C GLY A 84 5.09 1.68 -16.53
N THR A 85 4.29 0.69 -16.17
CA THR A 85 2.93 0.88 -15.64
C THR A 85 2.88 1.17 -14.13
N VAL A 86 4.02 1.13 -13.44
CA VAL A 86 4.08 1.22 -11.98
C VAL A 86 4.26 2.66 -11.52
N GLN A 87 3.35 3.12 -10.66
CA GLN A 87 3.47 4.38 -9.92
C GLN A 87 4.38 4.19 -8.70
N LEU A 88 5.47 4.95 -8.65
CA LEU A 88 6.47 4.90 -7.59
C LEU A 88 6.08 5.83 -6.43
N TRP A 89 6.33 5.40 -5.20
CA TRP A 89 6.03 6.20 -3.99
C TRP A 89 7.00 7.37 -3.82
N HIS A 90 8.27 7.13 -4.14
CA HIS A 90 9.36 8.11 -4.04
C HIS A 90 10.09 8.23 -5.36
N LYS A 91 10.83 9.33 -5.51
CA LYS A 91 11.61 9.63 -6.71
C LYS A 91 12.55 8.45 -6.97
N ASN A 92 12.55 7.95 -8.20
CA ASN A 92 13.32 6.80 -8.65
C ASN A 92 13.16 5.50 -7.83
N GLY A 93 12.05 5.36 -7.10
CA GLY A 93 11.79 4.17 -6.28
C GLY A 93 12.65 4.11 -5.01
N GLU A 94 13.17 5.25 -4.55
CA GLU A 94 13.95 5.34 -3.32
C GLU A 94 13.16 4.81 -2.10
N MET A 95 13.89 4.25 -1.13
CA MET A 95 13.29 3.67 0.08
C MET A 95 13.45 4.63 1.27
N GLN A 96 12.37 4.87 2.00
CA GLN A 96 12.42 5.67 3.23
C GLN A 96 13.18 4.91 4.32
N TYR A 97 12.93 3.61 4.45
CA TYR A 97 13.63 2.74 5.38
C TYR A 97 14.64 1.84 4.67
N SER A 98 15.76 1.58 5.34
CA SER A 98 16.78 0.64 4.86
C SER A 98 17.51 0.00 6.04
N ARG A 99 18.21 -1.10 5.76
CA ARG A 99 19.03 -1.78 6.76
C ARG A 99 20.15 -0.87 7.28
N GLU A 100 20.75 -0.07 6.40
CA GLU A 100 21.82 0.86 6.74
C GLU A 100 21.33 1.95 7.70
N LYS A 101 20.17 2.56 7.40
CA LYS A 101 19.52 3.53 8.30
C LYS A 101 19.17 2.90 9.64
N LEU A 102 18.68 1.66 9.64
CA LEU A 102 18.34 0.91 10.85
C LEU A 102 19.58 0.63 11.72
N ILE A 103 20.70 0.20 11.12
CA ILE A 103 21.96 -0.03 11.84
C ILE A 103 22.44 1.26 12.52
N GLU A 104 22.31 2.41 11.86
CA GLU A 104 22.65 3.69 12.46
C GLU A 104 21.72 4.06 13.62
N GLN A 105 20.41 3.80 13.47
CA GLN A 105 19.43 4.09 14.49
C GLN A 105 19.67 3.27 15.77
N VAL A 106 20.02 1.98 15.66
CA VAL A 106 20.34 1.10 16.81
C VAL A 106 21.50 1.64 17.64
N LYS A 107 22.44 2.38 17.05
CA LYS A 107 23.56 2.99 17.79
C LYS A 107 23.10 4.11 18.73
N SER A 108 21.98 4.76 18.41
CA SER A 108 21.48 5.92 19.18
C SER A 108 20.42 5.55 20.20
N ALA A 109 19.58 4.54 19.93
CA ALA A 109 18.54 4.08 20.85
C ALA A 109 18.20 2.59 20.64
N PRO A 110 17.77 1.88 21.70
CA PRO A 110 17.26 0.51 21.57
C PRO A 110 15.97 0.51 20.74
N LEU A 111 15.82 -0.49 19.87
CA LEU A 111 14.65 -0.66 19.02
C LEU A 111 13.79 -1.84 19.49
N SER A 112 12.48 -1.71 19.31
CA SER A 112 11.52 -2.80 19.50
C SER A 112 11.23 -3.46 18.16
N TYR A 113 11.31 -4.78 18.11
CA TYR A 113 11.11 -5.57 16.90
C TYR A 113 9.79 -6.33 16.98
N LEU A 114 9.08 -6.41 15.87
CA LEU A 114 7.97 -7.35 15.66
C LEU A 114 8.36 -8.29 14.51
N PHE A 115 8.76 -9.50 14.88
CA PHE A 115 9.06 -10.55 13.92
C PHE A 115 7.78 -11.21 13.44
N PHE A 116 7.65 -11.40 12.13
CA PHE A 116 6.55 -12.15 11.51
C PHE A 116 7.11 -13.07 10.43
N TRP A 117 6.51 -14.25 10.29
CA TRP A 117 6.83 -15.22 9.25
C TRP A 117 5.73 -16.27 9.17
N LYS A 118 5.43 -16.74 7.96
CA LYS A 118 4.34 -17.67 7.57
C LYS A 118 2.92 -17.10 7.78
N PRO A 119 1.96 -17.43 6.91
CA PRO A 119 0.56 -17.04 7.12
C PRO A 119 -0.12 -17.90 8.18
N ASN A 120 -1.18 -17.37 8.78
CA ASN A 120 -2.13 -18.12 9.60
C ASN A 120 -3.55 -17.66 9.23
N PRO A 121 -4.33 -18.47 8.51
CA PRO A 121 -5.67 -18.07 8.07
C PRO A 121 -6.66 -17.91 9.24
N ASP A 122 -6.39 -18.52 10.40
CA ASP A 122 -7.34 -18.61 11.50
C ASP A 122 -7.15 -17.50 12.56
N ALA A 123 -6.12 -16.66 12.43
CA ALA A 123 -5.83 -15.60 13.38
C ALA A 123 -5.49 -14.27 12.69
N LEU A 124 -6.15 -13.21 13.15
CA LEU A 124 -5.75 -11.84 12.85
C LEU A 124 -4.70 -11.39 13.87
N ASP A 125 -3.45 -11.74 13.60
CA ASP A 125 -2.27 -11.36 14.39
C ASP A 125 -1.13 -10.91 13.45
N LYS A 126 0.13 -11.03 13.91
CA LYS A 126 1.34 -10.69 13.14
C LYS A 126 1.40 -11.32 11.75
N PHE A 127 0.72 -12.43 11.50
CA PHE A 127 0.72 -13.10 10.21
C PHE A 127 0.03 -12.28 9.11
N CYS A 128 -0.85 -11.33 9.47
CA CYS A 128 -1.48 -10.43 8.50
C CYS A 128 -0.49 -9.50 7.80
N LEU A 129 0.74 -9.38 8.30
CA LEU A 129 1.82 -8.62 7.69
C LEU A 129 2.44 -9.34 6.48
N GLY A 130 2.30 -10.67 6.38
CA GLY A 130 2.87 -11.46 5.28
C GLY A 130 2.15 -11.27 3.95
N GLN A 131 2.89 -11.43 2.84
CA GLN A 131 2.33 -11.37 1.47
C GLN A 131 1.38 -12.52 1.14
N TRP A 132 1.60 -13.68 1.78
CA TRP A 132 0.84 -14.91 1.55
C TRP A 132 -0.39 -15.04 2.44
N GLN A 133 -0.62 -14.09 3.36
CA GLN A 133 -1.85 -14.09 4.14
C GLN A 133 -3.04 -13.89 3.20
N PRO A 134 -4.09 -14.73 3.29
CA PRO A 134 -5.35 -14.48 2.62
C PRO A 134 -5.91 -13.10 3.02
N SER A 135 -6.06 -12.22 2.05
CA SER A 135 -6.55 -10.86 2.22
C SER A 135 -7.12 -10.43 0.87
N TYR A 136 -8.44 -10.46 0.74
CA TYR A 136 -9.08 -10.02 -0.49
C TYR A 136 -8.99 -8.50 -0.62
N PHE A 137 -8.62 -8.02 -1.80
CA PHE A 137 -8.69 -6.61 -2.15
C PHE A 137 -8.75 -6.44 -3.66
N GLU A 138 -9.26 -5.30 -4.09
CA GLU A 138 -9.46 -4.93 -5.49
C GLU A 138 -8.57 -3.74 -5.86
N VAL A 139 -8.10 -3.71 -7.09
CA VAL A 139 -7.44 -2.54 -7.68
C VAL A 139 -7.94 -2.40 -9.11
N ASP A 140 -8.74 -1.36 -9.34
CA ASP A 140 -9.49 -1.14 -10.58
C ASP A 140 -10.33 -2.36 -10.97
N GLU A 141 -9.96 -3.06 -12.04
CA GLU A 141 -10.65 -4.28 -12.53
C GLU A 141 -10.03 -5.57 -11.98
N GLY A 142 -8.93 -5.48 -11.23
CA GLY A 142 -8.20 -6.63 -10.70
C GLY A 142 -8.66 -7.03 -9.29
N GLU A 143 -9.04 -8.29 -9.12
CA GLU A 143 -9.35 -8.89 -7.82
C GLU A 143 -8.18 -9.76 -7.34
N TYR A 144 -7.74 -9.57 -6.10
CA TYR A 144 -6.58 -10.27 -5.54
C TYR A 144 -6.95 -10.99 -4.24
N THR A 145 -6.57 -12.25 -4.14
CA THR A 145 -6.79 -13.09 -2.95
C THR A 145 -5.73 -12.87 -1.86
N CYS A 146 -4.56 -12.34 -2.24
CA CYS A 146 -3.47 -11.97 -1.33
C CYS A 146 -2.50 -11.00 -2.03
N ALA A 147 -1.60 -10.40 -1.26
CA ALA A 147 -0.64 -9.42 -1.80
C ALA A 147 0.45 -10.05 -2.70
N GLU A 148 0.78 -11.33 -2.53
CA GLU A 148 1.66 -12.06 -3.47
C GLU A 148 1.06 -12.10 -4.88
N GLN A 149 -0.26 -12.34 -4.98
CA GLN A 149 -0.94 -12.37 -6.28
C GLN A 149 -0.78 -11.04 -7.01
N TYR A 150 -1.04 -9.93 -6.31
CA TYR A 150 -0.85 -8.58 -6.83
C TYR A 150 0.59 -8.35 -7.28
N MET A 151 1.55 -8.66 -6.41
CA MET A 151 2.97 -8.47 -6.71
C MET A 151 3.42 -9.22 -7.97
N MET A 152 2.99 -10.47 -8.13
CA MET A 152 3.36 -11.28 -9.29
C MET A 152 2.61 -10.85 -10.56
N ALA A 153 1.34 -10.42 -10.44
CA ALA A 153 0.57 -9.89 -11.57
C ALA A 153 1.16 -8.57 -12.08
N GLU A 154 1.48 -7.64 -11.19
CA GLU A 154 2.18 -6.38 -11.53
C GLU A 154 3.54 -6.64 -12.15
N LYS A 155 4.27 -7.64 -11.67
CA LYS A 155 5.52 -8.07 -12.30
C LYS A 155 5.29 -8.53 -13.75
N ALA A 156 4.25 -9.33 -14.00
CA ALA A 156 3.94 -9.79 -15.36
C ALA A 156 3.51 -8.62 -16.27
N ARG A 157 2.71 -7.67 -15.75
CA ARG A 157 2.32 -6.44 -16.48
C ARG A 157 3.52 -5.58 -16.85
N LEU A 158 4.43 -5.36 -15.90
CA LEU A 158 5.64 -4.56 -16.09
C LEU A 158 6.53 -5.08 -17.22
N PHE A 159 6.53 -6.39 -17.46
CA PHE A 159 7.29 -7.04 -18.53
C PHE A 159 6.44 -7.50 -19.72
N GLU A 160 5.20 -7.00 -19.81
CA GLU A 160 4.27 -7.23 -20.91
C GLU A 160 3.97 -8.73 -21.17
N ASP A 161 3.99 -9.56 -20.12
CA ASP A 161 3.73 -11.00 -20.20
C ASP A 161 2.28 -11.34 -19.78
N ALA A 162 1.33 -10.96 -20.64
CA ALA A 162 -0.10 -11.15 -20.42
C ALA A 162 -0.51 -12.62 -20.22
N GLU A 163 0.23 -13.58 -20.81
CA GLU A 163 -0.02 -15.01 -20.61
C GLU A 163 0.26 -15.42 -19.16
N THR A 164 1.41 -15.01 -18.62
CA THR A 164 1.78 -15.31 -17.23
C THR A 164 0.89 -14.54 -16.26
N GLU A 165 0.55 -13.27 -16.56
CA GLU A 165 -0.41 -12.49 -15.78
C GLU A 165 -1.75 -13.23 -15.65
N SER A 166 -2.34 -13.66 -16.77
CA SER A 166 -3.63 -14.36 -16.78
C SER A 166 -3.61 -15.62 -15.90
N ARG A 167 -2.52 -16.39 -15.94
CA ARG A 167 -2.34 -17.58 -15.11
C ARG A 167 -2.20 -17.24 -13.62
N ILE A 168 -1.51 -16.15 -13.28
CA ILE A 168 -1.40 -15.66 -11.90
C ILE A 168 -2.77 -15.22 -11.37
N MET A 169 -3.54 -14.49 -12.17
CA MET A 169 -4.87 -14.01 -11.80
C MET A 169 -5.88 -15.15 -11.62
N GLN A 170 -5.70 -16.28 -12.31
CA GLN A 170 -6.54 -17.48 -12.16
C GLN A 170 -6.15 -18.37 -10.96
N SER A 171 -4.94 -18.20 -10.41
CA SER A 171 -4.50 -19.00 -9.27
C SER A 171 -5.04 -18.44 -7.95
N THR A 172 -5.21 -19.32 -6.96
CA THR A 172 -5.53 -18.97 -5.57
C THR A 172 -4.48 -19.49 -4.60
N ASP A 173 -3.40 -20.13 -5.09
CA ASP A 173 -2.28 -20.64 -4.30
C ASP A 173 -1.08 -19.69 -4.39
N PRO A 174 -0.70 -18.99 -3.30
CA PRO A 174 0.47 -18.11 -3.26
C PRO A 174 1.77 -18.79 -3.73
N LYS A 175 1.91 -20.10 -3.49
CA LYS A 175 3.08 -20.85 -3.93
C LYS A 175 3.14 -20.97 -5.45
N GLU A 176 1.99 -21.19 -6.09
CA GLU A 176 1.88 -21.23 -7.54
C GLU A 176 2.09 -19.85 -8.15
N MET A 177 1.47 -18.80 -7.59
CA MET A 177 1.66 -17.40 -8.02
C MET A 177 3.14 -17.02 -8.03
N LYS A 178 3.86 -17.33 -6.95
CA LYS A 178 5.31 -17.10 -6.85
C LYS A 178 6.09 -17.87 -7.93
N ALA A 179 5.74 -19.14 -8.16
CA ALA A 179 6.40 -19.97 -9.17
C ALA A 179 6.13 -19.49 -10.61
N LEU A 180 4.95 -18.92 -10.87
CA LEU A 180 4.61 -18.27 -12.14
C LEU A 180 5.38 -16.95 -12.31
N GLY A 181 5.44 -16.12 -11.27
CA GLY A 181 6.18 -14.85 -11.29
C GLY A 181 7.69 -15.02 -11.52
N GLN A 182 8.26 -16.18 -11.20
CA GLN A 182 9.64 -16.54 -11.55
C GLN A 182 9.83 -16.85 -13.05
N LYS A 183 8.75 -17.11 -13.78
CA LYS A 183 8.75 -17.48 -15.20
C LYS A 183 8.32 -16.34 -16.13
N VAL A 184 8.08 -15.15 -15.59
CA VAL A 184 7.75 -13.95 -16.36
C VAL A 184 8.78 -13.73 -17.46
N LYS A 185 8.29 -13.61 -18.70
CA LYS A 185 9.10 -13.36 -19.90
C LYS A 185 9.62 -11.92 -19.90
N ASN A 186 10.62 -11.65 -20.74
CA ASN A 186 11.22 -10.32 -20.91
C ASN A 186 11.74 -9.67 -19.62
N PHE A 187 12.01 -10.48 -18.58
CA PHE A 187 12.43 -9.99 -17.28
C PHE A 187 13.77 -9.25 -17.36
N ASP A 188 13.77 -7.99 -16.94
CA ASP A 188 14.96 -7.18 -16.73
C ASP A 188 15.14 -6.88 -15.24
N GLN A 189 16.31 -7.24 -14.70
CA GLN A 189 16.59 -7.10 -13.28
C GLN A 189 16.65 -5.62 -12.84
N SER A 190 17.15 -4.72 -13.68
CA SER A 190 17.29 -3.30 -13.34
C SER A 190 15.94 -2.59 -13.29
N ILE A 191 15.05 -2.88 -14.25
CA ILE A 191 13.67 -2.40 -14.25
C ILE A 191 12.93 -2.95 -13.02
N TRP A 192 13.11 -4.24 -12.73
CA TRP A 192 12.53 -4.84 -11.54
C TRP A 192 13.05 -4.23 -10.24
N ASP A 193 14.35 -3.95 -10.15
CA ASP A 193 14.93 -3.34 -8.95
C ASP A 193 14.42 -1.92 -8.70
N LYS A 194 14.12 -1.15 -9.76
CA LYS A 194 13.45 0.17 -9.67
C LYS A 194 12.00 0.05 -9.20
N ALA A 195 11.26 -0.94 -9.70
CA ALA A 195 9.80 -1.02 -9.51
C ALA A 195 9.34 -1.85 -8.30
N LYS A 196 10.03 -2.95 -7.97
CA LYS A 196 9.53 -4.00 -7.06
C LYS A 196 9.11 -3.49 -5.70
N TYR A 197 9.83 -2.52 -5.15
CA TYR A 197 9.55 -1.98 -3.84
C TYR A 197 8.22 -1.21 -3.84
N SER A 198 8.02 -0.34 -4.84
CA SER A 198 6.76 0.39 -5.02
C SER A 198 5.58 -0.53 -5.35
N ILE A 199 5.78 -1.61 -6.11
CA ILE A 199 4.74 -2.64 -6.31
C ILE A 199 4.29 -3.23 -4.97
N VAL A 200 5.23 -3.61 -4.10
CA VAL A 200 4.88 -4.16 -2.78
C VAL A 200 4.26 -3.11 -1.86
N LEU A 201 4.70 -1.85 -1.94
CA LEU A 201 4.05 -0.74 -1.23
C LEU A 201 2.60 -0.55 -1.70
N ASN A 202 2.35 -0.48 -3.01
CA ASN A 202 1.03 -0.34 -3.61
C ASN A 202 0.10 -1.48 -3.17
N GLY A 203 0.54 -2.73 -3.34
CA GLY A 203 -0.26 -3.90 -2.98
C GLY A 203 -0.60 -3.96 -1.49
N ASN A 204 0.36 -3.66 -0.61
CA ASN A 204 0.08 -3.57 0.82
C ASN A 204 -0.84 -2.41 1.16
N TYR A 205 -0.68 -1.24 0.53
CA TYR A 205 -1.58 -0.12 0.75
C TYR A 205 -3.02 -0.51 0.40
N TYR A 206 -3.28 -1.05 -0.79
CA TYR A 206 -4.62 -1.50 -1.19
C TYR A 206 -5.17 -2.60 -0.26
N LYS A 207 -4.34 -3.58 0.11
CA LYS A 207 -4.69 -4.61 1.09
C LYS A 207 -5.18 -3.99 2.39
N PHE A 208 -4.40 -3.10 3.00
CA PHE A 208 -4.73 -2.54 4.31
C PHE A 208 -5.86 -1.50 4.24
N THR A 209 -5.99 -0.71 3.16
CA THR A 209 -7.12 0.22 3.05
C THR A 209 -8.48 -0.49 2.97
N GLN A 210 -8.52 -1.69 2.36
CA GLN A 210 -9.73 -2.49 2.18
C GLN A 210 -9.99 -3.50 3.30
N ASN A 211 -8.96 -3.91 4.05
CA ASN A 211 -9.09 -4.83 5.17
C ASN A 211 -8.93 -4.07 6.50
N LYS A 212 -10.04 -3.50 6.99
CA LYS A 212 -10.05 -2.63 8.18
C LYS A 212 -9.33 -3.23 9.38
N ASP A 213 -9.63 -4.46 9.76
CA ASP A 213 -9.04 -5.06 10.97
C ASP A 213 -7.54 -5.31 10.80
N MET A 214 -7.08 -5.64 9.58
CA MET A 214 -5.65 -5.75 9.26
C MET A 214 -4.96 -4.39 9.32
N ARG A 215 -5.61 -3.31 8.85
CA ARG A 215 -5.08 -1.94 8.97
C ARG A 215 -4.94 -1.53 10.42
N ASP A 216 -5.98 -1.78 11.21
CA ASP A 216 -5.98 -1.45 12.63
C ASP A 216 -4.85 -2.21 13.35
N TYR A 217 -4.61 -3.48 12.99
CA TYR A 217 -3.46 -4.24 13.45
C TYR A 217 -2.13 -3.58 13.05
N LEU A 218 -1.93 -3.26 11.75
CA LEU A 218 -0.71 -2.62 11.27
C LEU A 218 -0.44 -1.29 11.99
N LEU A 219 -1.47 -0.46 12.19
CA LEU A 219 -1.37 0.81 12.92
C LEU A 219 -1.02 0.57 14.40
N SER A 220 -1.57 -0.48 15.02
CA SER A 220 -1.31 -0.83 16.43
C SER A 220 0.14 -1.23 16.72
N THR A 221 0.90 -1.63 15.70
CA THR A 221 2.34 -1.95 15.83
C THR A 221 3.19 -0.72 16.22
N GLY A 222 2.61 0.49 16.22
CA GLY A 222 3.26 1.70 16.69
C GLY A 222 4.60 1.91 15.98
N ASN A 223 5.66 2.16 16.74
CA ASN A 223 6.99 2.40 16.17
C ASN A 223 7.88 1.15 16.12
N GLN A 224 7.30 -0.06 16.24
CA GLN A 224 8.08 -1.29 16.14
C GLN A 224 8.67 -1.44 14.73
N ILE A 225 9.89 -1.97 14.67
CA ILE A 225 10.54 -2.40 13.43
C ILE A 225 9.89 -3.72 13.01
N LEU A 226 9.25 -3.72 11.85
CA LEU A 226 8.61 -4.90 11.31
C LEU A 226 9.69 -5.74 10.61
N VAL A 227 9.79 -7.02 10.96
CA VAL A 227 10.85 -7.89 10.46
C VAL A 227 10.27 -9.20 9.92
N GLU A 228 10.41 -9.41 8.60
CA GLU A 228 10.06 -10.68 7.96
C GLU A 228 11.17 -11.70 8.28
N ALA A 229 10.92 -12.53 9.29
CA ALA A 229 11.83 -13.51 9.86
C ALA A 229 11.84 -14.83 9.07
N SER A 230 11.91 -14.72 7.74
CA SER A 230 12.03 -15.87 6.85
C SER A 230 13.51 -16.30 6.75
N PRO A 231 13.86 -17.55 7.12
CA PRO A 231 15.21 -18.08 6.97
C PRO A 231 15.59 -18.36 5.50
N LEU A 232 14.60 -18.35 4.59
CA LEU A 232 14.78 -18.71 3.18
C LEU A 232 14.80 -17.48 2.25
N ASP A 233 14.40 -16.32 2.74
CA ASP A 233 14.29 -15.10 1.94
C ASP A 233 15.33 -14.06 2.39
N THR A 234 16.26 -13.73 1.48
CA THR A 234 17.29 -12.72 1.70
C THR A 234 17.00 -11.40 1.01
N ILE A 235 15.86 -11.25 0.34
CA ILE A 235 15.46 -10.00 -0.30
C ILE A 235 14.36 -9.35 0.54
N TRP A 236 13.22 -10.01 0.66
CA TRP A 236 12.08 -9.49 1.41
C TRP A 236 12.18 -9.76 2.91
N GLY A 237 12.91 -10.81 3.29
CA GLY A 237 13.19 -11.18 4.68
C GLY A 237 14.63 -10.94 5.13
N ILE A 238 14.93 -11.30 6.38
CA ILE A 238 16.26 -11.17 7.00
C ILE A 238 17.18 -12.38 6.79
N GLY A 239 16.68 -13.47 6.19
CA GLY A 239 17.43 -14.72 6.03
C GLY A 239 17.72 -15.44 7.35
N LEU A 240 16.93 -15.19 8.40
CA LEU A 240 17.02 -15.79 9.73
C LEU A 240 15.61 -16.01 10.29
N ALA A 241 15.43 -17.07 11.08
CA ALA A 241 14.19 -17.34 11.81
C ALA A 241 14.05 -16.44 13.06
N GLU A 242 12.83 -16.26 13.55
CA GLU A 242 12.54 -15.36 14.68
C GLU A 242 13.22 -15.77 16.00
N ASP A 243 13.46 -17.07 16.18
CA ASP A 243 14.09 -17.65 17.37
C ASP A 243 15.63 -17.60 17.32
N ASN A 244 16.21 -17.16 16.20
CA ASN A 244 17.65 -17.00 16.08
C ASN A 244 18.11 -15.75 16.84
N ALA A 245 19.03 -15.90 17.79
CA ALA A 245 19.57 -14.78 18.56
C ALA A 245 20.17 -13.65 17.69
N LYS A 246 20.63 -13.97 16.47
CA LYS A 246 21.15 -12.99 15.49
C LYS A 246 20.03 -12.14 14.87
N ALA A 247 18.77 -12.58 14.89
CA ALA A 247 17.67 -11.81 14.32
C ALA A 247 17.46 -10.45 15.01
N LEU A 248 17.89 -10.30 16.27
CA LEU A 248 17.81 -9.04 17.02
C LEU A 248 18.89 -8.01 16.64
N ASP A 249 19.90 -8.40 15.86
CA ASP A 249 20.98 -7.51 15.44
C ASP A 249 20.96 -7.33 13.91
N PRO A 250 20.50 -6.16 13.41
CA PRO A 250 20.48 -5.85 11.98
C PRO A 250 21.84 -5.97 11.28
N THR A 251 22.96 -5.86 12.00
CA THR A 251 24.30 -6.04 11.39
C THR A 251 24.57 -7.50 11.03
N THR A 252 23.84 -8.45 11.61
CA THR A 252 24.01 -9.88 11.39
C THR A 252 22.99 -10.48 10.42
N TRP A 253 21.99 -9.70 10.01
CA TRP A 253 21.01 -10.12 9.00
C TRP A 253 21.70 -10.52 7.70
N ARG A 254 21.18 -11.57 7.07
CA ARG A 254 21.66 -12.07 5.78
C ARG A 254 20.85 -11.51 4.61
N GLY A 255 19.67 -11.00 4.91
CA GLY A 255 18.78 -10.38 3.94
C GLY A 255 18.49 -8.90 4.20
N SER A 256 17.73 -8.32 3.28
CA SER A 256 17.46 -6.87 3.24
C SER A 256 16.19 -6.44 3.96
N ASN A 257 15.32 -7.37 4.40
CA ASN A 257 14.05 -7.06 5.08
C ASN A 257 13.14 -6.09 4.32
N LEU A 258 13.13 -6.13 2.98
CA LEU A 258 12.35 -5.15 2.20
C LEU A 258 10.86 -5.16 2.53
N LEU A 259 10.27 -6.31 2.90
CA LEU A 259 8.84 -6.36 3.22
C LEU A 259 8.54 -5.64 4.54
N GLY A 260 9.36 -5.85 5.55
CA GLY A 260 9.24 -5.15 6.83
C GLY A 260 9.30 -3.63 6.64
N PHE A 261 10.25 -3.16 5.85
CA PHE A 261 10.38 -1.73 5.52
C PHE A 261 9.20 -1.20 4.71
N ALA A 262 8.72 -1.93 3.70
CA ALA A 262 7.55 -1.53 2.93
C ALA A 262 6.30 -1.38 3.82
N LEU A 263 6.07 -2.32 4.73
CA LEU A 263 4.96 -2.25 5.68
C LEU A 263 5.07 -1.04 6.63
N MET A 264 6.29 -0.66 7.02
CA MET A 264 6.51 0.52 7.86
C MET A 264 6.17 1.81 7.11
N GLU A 265 6.53 1.93 5.83
CA GLU A 265 6.13 3.08 5.00
C GLU A 265 4.62 3.13 4.77
N VAL A 266 4.00 1.99 4.45
CA VAL A 266 2.53 1.89 4.33
C VAL A 266 1.85 2.28 5.64
N ARG A 267 2.38 1.85 6.79
CA ARG A 267 1.87 2.22 8.10
C ARG A 267 1.96 3.73 8.35
N ASP A 268 3.07 4.36 8.00
CA ASP A 268 3.25 5.81 8.16
C ASP A 268 2.27 6.57 7.25
N GLU A 269 2.09 6.11 6.02
CA GLU A 269 1.15 6.69 5.07
C GLU A 269 -0.31 6.53 5.54
N LEU A 270 -0.68 5.35 6.04
CA LEU A 270 -2.01 5.10 6.60
C LEU A 270 -2.26 5.97 7.85
N ARG A 271 -1.27 6.16 8.73
CA ARG A 271 -1.42 7.10 9.86
C ARG A 271 -1.72 8.51 9.41
N LYS A 272 -1.10 8.96 8.32
CA LYS A 272 -1.30 10.29 7.73
C LYS A 272 -2.69 10.40 7.11
N VAL A 273 -3.04 9.48 6.20
CA VAL A 273 -4.26 9.52 5.38
C VAL A 273 -5.53 9.17 6.18
N TYR A 274 -5.44 8.23 7.13
CA TYR A 274 -6.58 7.73 7.91
C TYR A 274 -6.68 8.36 9.31
N LYS A 275 -5.88 9.38 9.63
CA LYS A 275 -5.90 10.07 10.94
C LYS A 275 -7.31 10.49 11.37
N ASN A 276 -8.07 11.06 10.44
CA ASN A 276 -9.42 11.57 10.65
C ASN A 276 -10.50 10.60 10.12
N TYR A 277 -10.18 9.30 9.99
CA TYR A 277 -11.17 8.32 9.53
C TYR A 277 -12.37 8.20 10.48
N HIS A 278 -12.15 8.41 11.78
CA HIS A 278 -13.15 8.22 12.84
C HIS A 278 -14.27 9.27 12.86
N ILE A 279 -14.11 10.42 12.20
CA ILE A 279 -15.15 11.46 12.10
C ILE A 279 -16.08 11.24 10.89
N ILE A 280 -15.78 10.29 10.02
CA ILE A 280 -16.63 9.95 8.87
C ILE A 280 -17.89 9.22 9.39
N ASP A 281 -19.06 9.79 9.13
CA ASP A 281 -20.33 9.16 9.44
C ASP A 281 -20.79 8.26 8.29
N TRP A 282 -20.34 7.00 8.33
CA TRP A 282 -20.69 5.97 7.35
C TRP A 282 -22.19 5.71 7.23
N SER A 283 -23.00 6.05 8.25
CA SER A 283 -24.45 5.86 8.19
C SER A 283 -25.12 6.80 7.18
N LYS A 284 -24.48 7.96 6.88
CA LYS A 284 -24.93 8.94 5.88
C LYS A 284 -24.56 8.53 4.44
N LEU A 285 -23.68 7.55 4.25
CA LEU A 285 -23.10 7.22 2.96
C LEU A 285 -23.70 5.97 2.30
N LYS A 286 -24.80 5.44 2.85
CA LYS A 286 -25.46 4.21 2.36
C LYS A 286 -25.89 4.28 0.89
N GLU A 287 -26.10 5.49 0.35
CA GLU A 287 -26.44 5.68 -1.06
C GLU A 287 -25.24 5.57 -2.01
N TYR A 288 -24.01 5.60 -1.46
CA TYR A 288 -22.76 5.55 -2.22
C TYR A 288 -22.00 4.22 -2.07
N THR A 289 -22.41 3.38 -1.13
CA THR A 289 -21.89 2.03 -0.98
C THR A 289 -22.49 1.14 -2.06
N VAL A 290 -21.63 0.58 -2.92
CA VAL A 290 -21.98 -0.41 -3.95
C VAL A 290 -22.25 -1.76 -3.31
#